data_AF-A0A6G7PWU9-F1
#
_entry.id   AF-A0A6G7PWU9-F1
#
_cell.length_a   1.000
_cell.length_b   1.000
_cell.length_c   1.000
_cell.angle_alpha   90.00
_cell.angle_beta   90.00
_cell.angle_gamma   90.00
#
_symmetry.space_group_name_H-M   'P 1'
#
loop_
_entity.id
_entity.type
_entity.pdbx_description
1 polymer ?
#
loop_
_entity_poly.entity_id
_entity_poly.type
_entity_poly.pdbx_seq_one_letter_code
_entity_poly.pdbx_strand_id
1 'polypeptide(L)'
;MKLLLHCCCGPCSFYPVKALREEGLEAVAYFYNPNIHPFREFRRRLQAMRQMAEELKLSLIAETNYGLREYLRRVIFQEEQRCWACYLLRLEATAQKAKELRFSAFSTTLLYSRYQRHNLIQRIGQDLAYRYGLTFIYRDFRQGWPAGQRQARKMGIYLQSYCGCIFSEQERYDKKLKKGGQA
;
A
#
# COMPACT_ATOMS: atom_id res chain seq x y z
N MET A 1 -18.37 -9.69 6.82
CA MET A 1 -17.32 -9.08 7.67
C MET A 1 -16.90 -7.74 7.06
N LYS A 2 -16.81 -6.65 7.83
CA LYS A 2 -16.36 -5.35 7.28
C LYS A 2 -14.83 -5.28 7.32
N LEU A 3 -14.21 -5.13 6.15
CA LEU A 3 -12.76 -5.08 5.97
C LEU A 3 -12.30 -3.68 5.54
N LEU A 4 -11.35 -3.08 6.26
CA LEU A 4 -10.65 -1.89 5.79
C LEU A 4 -9.38 -2.31 5.05
N LEU A 5 -9.29 -2.03 3.76
CA LEU A 5 -8.15 -2.37 2.93
C LEU A 5 -7.23 -1.15 2.76
N HIS A 6 -6.04 -1.19 3.34
CA HIS A 6 -5.00 -0.21 3.04
C HIS A 6 -4.58 -0.30 1.57
N CYS A 7 -4.67 0.82 0.84
CA CYS A 7 -4.33 0.93 -0.56
C CYS A 7 -3.11 1.86 -0.75
N CYS A 8 -1.98 1.31 -1.18
CA CYS A 8 -0.77 2.09 -1.40
C CYS A 8 -0.75 2.85 -2.74
N CYS A 9 -1.49 2.36 -3.74
CA CYS A 9 -1.58 2.92 -5.09
C CYS A 9 -2.83 2.37 -5.82
N GLY A 10 -3.35 3.09 -6.82
CA GLY A 10 -4.49 2.62 -7.64
C GLY A 10 -4.25 1.24 -8.28
N PRO A 11 -3.21 1.06 -9.13
CA PRO A 11 -2.92 -0.21 -9.78
C PRO A 11 -2.78 -1.41 -8.82
N CYS A 12 -2.29 -1.14 -7.60
CA CYS A 12 -2.05 -2.15 -6.58
C CYS A 12 -3.35 -2.75 -6.03
N SER A 13 -4.47 -2.06 -6.19
CA SER A 13 -5.77 -2.45 -5.62
C SER A 13 -6.57 -3.37 -6.54
N PHE A 14 -6.30 -3.38 -7.85
CA PHE A 14 -7.14 -4.10 -8.83
C PHE A 14 -7.33 -5.58 -8.50
N TYR A 15 -6.24 -6.34 -8.42
CA TYR A 15 -6.32 -7.77 -8.16
C TYR A 15 -6.73 -8.10 -6.72
N PRO A 16 -6.14 -7.47 -5.67
CA PRO A 16 -6.55 -7.72 -4.29
C PRO A 16 -8.04 -7.52 -4.03
N VAL A 17 -8.64 -6.45 -4.57
CA VAL A 17 -10.07 -6.16 -4.37
C VAL A 17 -10.94 -7.23 -5.03
N LYS A 18 -10.58 -7.71 -6.23
CA LYS A 18 -11.30 -8.80 -6.89
C LYS A 18 -11.20 -10.11 -6.12
N ALA A 19 -9.98 -10.51 -5.74
CA ALA A 19 -9.74 -11.73 -4.98
C ALA A 19 -10.50 -11.73 -3.63
N LEU A 20 -10.49 -10.60 -2.91
CA LEU A 20 -11.23 -10.47 -1.66
C LEU A 20 -12.75 -10.60 -1.87
N ARG A 21 -13.29 -10.01 -2.95
CA ARG A 21 -14.72 -10.14 -3.28
C ARG A 21 -15.10 -11.56 -3.67
N GLU A 22 -14.24 -12.30 -4.37
CA GLU A 22 -14.43 -13.72 -4.69
C GLU A 22 -14.49 -14.58 -3.42
N GLU A 23 -13.78 -14.18 -2.36
CA GLU A 23 -13.87 -14.80 -1.03
C GLU A 23 -15.08 -14.31 -0.20
N GLY A 24 -15.97 -13.48 -0.77
CA GLY A 24 -17.12 -12.90 -0.07
C GLY A 24 -16.77 -11.78 0.92
N LEU A 25 -15.57 -11.19 0.82
CA LEU A 25 -15.12 -10.09 1.66
C LEU A 25 -15.37 -8.74 1.00
N GLU A 26 -16.28 -7.96 1.59
CA GLU A 26 -16.54 -6.60 1.15
C GLU A 26 -15.56 -5.62 1.82
N ALA A 27 -14.70 -5.02 1.01
CA ALA A 27 -13.66 -4.10 1.45
C ALA A 27 -14.04 -2.64 1.22
N VAL A 28 -13.65 -1.78 2.15
CA VAL A 28 -13.56 -0.32 1.94
C VAL A 28 -12.09 0.03 1.75
N ALA A 29 -11.76 0.78 0.71
CA ALA A 29 -10.38 1.22 0.47
C ALA A 29 -10.01 2.39 1.39
N TYR A 30 -8.81 2.31 1.94
CA TYR A 30 -8.16 3.37 2.68
C TYR A 30 -6.84 3.75 2.01
N PHE A 31 -6.83 4.89 1.31
CA PHE A 31 -5.60 5.43 0.73
C PHE A 31 -4.86 6.26 1.76
N TYR A 32 -3.75 5.73 2.26
CA TYR A 32 -2.83 6.42 3.15
C TYR A 32 -1.41 6.00 2.85
N ASN A 33 -0.60 6.91 2.33
CA ASN A 33 0.76 6.59 1.93
C ASN A 33 1.67 7.83 2.04
N PRO A 34 2.08 8.20 3.26
CA PRO A 34 2.93 9.38 3.53
C PRO A 34 4.35 9.25 2.94
N ASN A 35 4.68 8.06 2.43
CA ASN A 35 5.97 7.69 1.83
C ASN A 35 6.08 8.07 0.35
N ILE A 36 5.03 8.62 -0.29
CA ILE A 36 5.08 8.97 -1.71
C ILE A 36 5.75 10.33 -1.88
N HIS A 37 6.90 10.37 -2.53
CA HIS A 37 7.63 11.57 -2.88
C HIS A 37 8.08 11.49 -4.34
N PRO A 38 8.23 12.63 -5.04
CA PRO A 38 7.90 14.00 -4.62
C PRO A 38 6.39 14.28 -4.63
N PHE A 39 5.95 15.50 -4.28
CA PHE A 39 4.53 15.86 -4.20
C PHE A 39 3.75 15.59 -5.49
N ARG A 40 4.40 15.77 -6.65
CA ARG A 40 3.81 15.45 -7.95
C ARG A 40 3.46 13.95 -8.07
N GLU A 41 4.31 13.05 -7.56
CA GLU A 41 4.03 11.62 -7.55
C GLU A 41 2.84 11.29 -6.64
N PHE A 42 2.76 11.92 -5.46
CA PHE A 42 1.62 11.76 -4.55
C PHE A 42 0.30 12.11 -5.22
N ARG A 43 0.24 13.27 -5.91
CA ARG A 43 -0.95 13.71 -6.64
C ARG A 43 -1.35 12.72 -7.74
N ARG A 44 -0.39 12.21 -8.52
CA ARG A 44 -0.65 11.22 -9.57
C ARG A 44 -1.19 9.92 -9.01
N ARG A 45 -0.61 9.40 -7.92
CA ARG A 45 -1.07 8.16 -7.29
C ARG A 45 -2.44 8.31 -6.62
N LEU A 46 -2.72 9.47 -6.02
CA LEU A 46 -4.05 9.78 -5.47
C LEU A 46 -5.10 9.82 -6.58
N GLN A 47 -4.81 10.47 -7.71
CA GLN A 47 -5.71 10.49 -8.87
C GLN A 47 -5.94 9.07 -9.43
N ALA A 48 -4.87 8.29 -9.59
CA ALA A 48 -4.95 6.90 -10.03
C ALA A 48 -5.77 6.03 -9.07
N MET A 49 -5.66 6.28 -7.76
CA MET A 49 -6.45 5.57 -6.76
C MET A 49 -7.94 5.92 -6.86
N ARG A 50 -8.28 7.19 -7.09
CA ARG A 50 -9.67 7.62 -7.32
C ARG A 50 -10.26 6.96 -8.56
N GLN A 51 -9.54 6.98 -9.68
CA GLN A 51 -9.94 6.30 -10.92
C GLN A 51 -10.16 4.79 -10.70
N MET A 52 -9.23 4.14 -9.99
CA MET A 52 -9.37 2.71 -9.68
C MET A 52 -10.56 2.43 -8.75
N ALA A 53 -10.82 3.30 -7.77
CA ALA A 53 -11.95 3.16 -6.87
C ALA A 53 -13.28 3.26 -7.63
N GLU A 54 -13.39 4.18 -8.58
CA GLU A 54 -14.55 4.32 -9.46
C GLU A 54 -14.77 3.09 -10.33
N GLU A 55 -13.74 2.61 -11.04
CA GLU A 55 -13.82 1.38 -11.84
C GLU A 55 -14.32 0.19 -11.02
N LEU A 56 -13.72 0.00 -9.85
CA LEU A 56 -14.02 -1.14 -9.00
C LEU A 56 -15.32 -0.96 -8.23
N LYS A 57 -16.01 0.18 -8.32
CA LYS A 57 -17.13 0.56 -7.45
C LYS A 57 -16.78 0.32 -5.97
N LEU A 58 -15.63 0.86 -5.57
CA LEU A 58 -15.02 0.64 -4.25
C LEU A 58 -15.11 1.93 -3.44
N SER A 59 -15.76 1.88 -2.28
CA SER A 59 -15.77 3.01 -1.36
C SER A 59 -14.35 3.39 -0.96
N LEU A 60 -14.01 4.67 -1.09
CA LEU A 60 -12.65 5.18 -0.87
C LEU A 60 -12.64 6.23 0.24
N ILE A 61 -11.87 5.96 1.28
CA ILE A 61 -11.42 6.93 2.27
C ILE A 61 -9.99 7.32 1.87
N ALA A 62 -9.77 8.57 1.46
CA ALA A 62 -8.46 9.01 0.99
C ALA A 62 -7.89 10.12 1.86
N GLU A 63 -6.74 9.86 2.46
CA GLU A 63 -5.96 10.88 3.14
C GLU A 63 -5.22 11.73 2.11
N THR A 64 -5.50 13.04 2.15
CA THR A 64 -4.96 14.00 1.15
C THR A 64 -3.76 14.78 1.66
N ASN A 65 -3.41 14.63 2.95
CA ASN A 65 -2.18 15.18 3.50
C ASN A 65 -0.96 14.46 2.88
N TYR A 66 0.07 15.24 2.53
CA TYR A 66 1.25 14.73 1.82
C TYR A 66 2.13 13.82 2.69
N GLY A 67 2.22 14.09 3.99
CA GLY A 67 2.90 13.20 4.94
C GLY A 67 4.43 13.21 4.96
N LEU A 68 5.12 14.03 4.15
CA LEU A 68 6.60 14.07 4.09
C LEU A 68 7.28 14.20 5.46
N ARG A 69 6.88 15.18 6.27
CA ARG A 69 7.50 15.40 7.59
C ARG A 69 7.26 14.23 8.54
N GLU A 70 6.07 13.64 8.50
CA GLU A 70 5.72 12.45 9.29
C GLU A 70 6.58 11.26 8.85
N TYR A 71 6.68 11.01 7.55
CA TYR A 71 7.50 9.94 7.00
C TYR A 71 8.96 10.10 7.42
N LEU A 72 9.55 11.28 7.21
CA LEU A 72 10.95 11.55 7.56
C LEU A 72 11.24 11.31 9.04
N ARG A 73 10.39 11.79 9.95
CA ARG A 73 10.53 11.53 11.40
C ARG A 73 10.55 10.05 11.76
N ARG A 74 9.94 9.19 10.94
CA ARG A 74 9.90 7.74 11.17
C ARG A 74 11.07 6.99 10.54
N VAL A 75 11.83 7.57 9.62
CA VAL A 75 12.87 6.84 8.86
C VAL A 75 14.28 7.36 9.04
N ILE A 76 14.44 8.63 9.44
CA ILE A 76 15.76 9.21 9.72
C ILE A 76 16.38 8.45 10.92
N PHE A 77 17.69 8.18 10.83
CA PHE A 77 18.48 7.36 11.76
C PHE A 77 18.18 5.85 11.72
N GLN A 78 17.35 5.40 10.78
CA GLN A 78 17.06 3.99 10.56
C GLN A 78 16.81 3.67 9.07
N GLU A 79 17.58 4.31 8.19
CA GLU A 79 17.44 4.29 6.73
C GLU A 79 17.57 2.87 6.14
N GLU A 80 18.37 2.01 6.78
CA GLU A 80 18.53 0.59 6.43
C GLU A 80 17.28 -0.24 6.78
N GLN A 81 16.52 0.19 7.80
CA GLN A 81 15.28 -0.44 8.24
C GLN A 81 14.03 0.34 7.79
N ARG A 82 14.18 1.32 6.89
CA ARG A 82 13.10 2.21 6.43
C ARG A 82 11.83 1.50 5.97
N CYS A 83 11.95 0.30 5.38
CA CYS A 83 10.78 -0.47 4.93
C CYS A 83 9.95 -0.95 6.12
N TRP A 84 10.58 -1.40 7.21
CA TRP A 84 9.88 -1.76 8.45
C TRP A 84 9.11 -0.57 8.99
N ALA A 85 9.79 0.57 9.14
CA ALA A 85 9.19 1.82 9.63
C ALA A 85 8.01 2.28 8.75
N CYS A 86 8.17 2.19 7.43
CA CYS A 86 7.16 2.55 6.46
C CYS A 86 5.94 1.61 6.47
N TYR A 87 6.14 0.31 6.67
CA TYR A 87 5.02 -0.63 6.85
C TYR A 87 4.30 -0.36 8.16
N LEU A 88 5.03 -0.21 9.26
CA LEU A 88 4.46 0.08 10.57
C LEU A 88 3.61 1.36 10.53
N LEU A 89 4.15 2.45 10.00
CA LEU A 89 3.44 3.72 9.88
C LEU A 89 2.09 3.58 9.15
N ARG A 90 2.11 2.89 8.00
CA ARG A 90 0.92 2.73 7.16
C ARG A 90 -0.11 1.77 7.75
N LEU A 91 0.35 0.64 8.28
CA LEU A 91 -0.54 -0.37 8.87
C LEU A 91 -1.09 0.08 10.21
N GLU A 92 -0.32 0.81 11.02
CA GLU A 92 -0.80 1.34 12.30
C GLU A 92 -1.91 2.38 12.08
N ALA A 93 -1.71 3.32 11.15
CA ALA A 93 -2.75 4.27 10.76
C ALA A 93 -4.01 3.56 10.22
N THR A 94 -3.84 2.45 9.50
CA THR A 94 -4.96 1.65 8.98
C THR A 94 -5.70 0.94 10.11
N ALA A 95 -4.98 0.32 11.06
CA ALA A 95 -5.58 -0.34 12.21
C ALA A 95 -6.33 0.66 13.11
N GLN A 96 -5.75 1.84 13.35
CA GLN A 96 -6.38 2.94 14.08
C GLN A 96 -7.69 3.36 13.39
N LYS A 97 -7.64 3.64 12.08
CA LYS A 97 -8.82 4.04 11.30
C LYS A 97 -9.88 2.94 11.25
N ALA A 98 -9.47 1.68 11.14
CA ALA A 98 -10.37 0.53 11.19
C ALA A 98 -11.11 0.47 12.53
N LYS A 99 -10.42 0.69 13.65
CA LYS A 99 -11.03 0.71 14.98
C LYS A 99 -12.00 1.88 15.15
N GLU A 100 -11.59 3.08 14.76
CA GLU A 100 -12.39 4.31 14.80
C GLU A 100 -13.73 4.13 14.05
N LEU A 101 -13.67 3.53 12.86
CA LEU A 101 -14.83 3.31 12.00
C LEU A 101 -15.53 1.96 12.25
N ARG A 102 -15.18 1.25 13.33
CA ARG A 102 -15.79 -0.02 13.76
C ARG A 102 -15.73 -1.14 12.71
N PHE A 103 -14.66 -1.20 11.93
CA PHE A 103 -14.32 -2.39 11.14
C PHE A 103 -13.84 -3.51 12.08
N SER A 104 -14.08 -4.75 11.69
CA SER A 104 -13.63 -5.94 12.45
C SER A 104 -12.27 -6.46 11.97
N ALA A 105 -11.85 -6.08 10.77
CA ALA A 105 -10.63 -6.55 10.14
C ALA A 105 -9.98 -5.50 9.25
N PHE A 106 -8.68 -5.64 9.03
CA PHE A 106 -7.94 -4.85 8.05
C PHE A 106 -6.98 -5.73 7.23
N SER A 107 -6.62 -5.23 6.04
CA SER A 107 -5.63 -5.86 5.16
C SER A 107 -4.86 -4.78 4.39
N THR A 108 -4.00 -5.17 3.45
CA THR A 108 -3.17 -4.23 2.68
C THR A 108 -2.85 -4.70 1.27
N THR A 109 -2.93 -3.77 0.31
CA THR A 109 -2.47 -4.00 -1.07
C THR A 109 -0.95 -4.08 -1.18
N LEU A 110 -0.19 -3.85 -0.11
CA LEU A 110 1.26 -4.08 -0.10
C LEU A 110 1.60 -5.55 -0.39
N LEU A 111 0.68 -6.48 -0.05
CA LEU A 111 0.77 -7.90 -0.34
C LEU A 111 0.59 -8.26 -1.82
N TYR A 112 0.34 -7.27 -2.68
CA TYR A 112 0.29 -7.45 -4.14
C TYR A 112 1.68 -7.44 -4.79
N SER A 113 2.61 -6.64 -4.26
CA SER A 113 3.87 -6.40 -4.93
C SER A 113 4.91 -7.47 -4.61
N ARG A 114 5.56 -7.99 -5.67
CA ARG A 114 6.68 -8.93 -5.58
C ARG A 114 7.93 -8.36 -4.88
N TYR A 115 8.05 -7.03 -4.82
CA TYR A 115 9.20 -6.34 -4.23
C TYR A 115 9.04 -6.06 -2.74
N GLN A 116 7.85 -6.28 -2.18
CA GLN A 116 7.57 -5.97 -0.77
C GLN A 116 7.91 -7.18 0.10
N ARG A 117 8.33 -6.93 1.35
CA ARG A 117 8.72 -7.98 2.29
C ARG A 117 7.48 -8.53 3.00
N HIS A 118 6.81 -9.52 2.40
CA HIS A 118 5.53 -10.07 2.90
C HIS A 118 5.61 -10.60 4.34
N ASN A 119 6.66 -11.34 4.68
CA ASN A 119 6.85 -11.85 6.05
C ASN A 119 6.89 -10.71 7.08
N LEU A 120 7.47 -9.57 6.71
CA LEU A 120 7.55 -8.39 7.57
C LEU A 120 6.18 -7.71 7.69
N ILE A 121 5.48 -7.56 6.57
CA ILE A 121 4.11 -7.01 6.53
C ILE A 121 3.17 -7.88 7.38
N GLN A 122 3.26 -9.20 7.27
CA GLN A 122 2.44 -10.14 8.02
C GLN A 122 2.68 -10.01 9.53
N ARG A 123 3.94 -9.99 9.97
CA ARG A 123 4.29 -9.83 11.39
C ARG A 123 3.77 -8.51 11.95
N ILE A 124 3.98 -7.39 11.25
CA ILE A 124 3.49 -6.08 11.67
C ILE A 124 1.96 -6.05 11.71
N GLY A 125 1.30 -6.61 10.69
CA GLY A 125 -0.16 -6.68 10.62
C GLY A 125 -0.76 -7.50 11.76
N GLN A 126 -0.16 -8.65 12.10
CA GLN A 126 -0.60 -9.50 13.21
C GLN A 126 -0.42 -8.83 14.58
N ASP A 127 0.72 -8.15 14.80
CA ASP A 127 0.96 -7.39 16.03
C ASP A 127 -0.08 -6.27 16.23
N LEU A 128 -0.33 -5.49 15.17
CA LEU A 128 -1.33 -4.43 15.20
C LEU A 128 -2.75 -4.98 15.36
N ALA A 129 -3.08 -6.10 14.71
CA ALA A 129 -4.35 -6.78 14.92
C ALA A 129 -4.58 -7.13 16.39
N TYR A 130 -3.57 -7.71 17.05
CA TYR A 130 -3.62 -7.98 18.48
C TYR A 130 -3.80 -6.71 19.31
N ARG A 131 -2.96 -5.69 19.10
CA ARG A 131 -2.99 -4.42 19.85
C ARG A 131 -4.31 -3.65 19.75
N TYR A 132 -4.94 -3.67 18.57
CA TYR A 132 -6.18 -2.92 18.32
C TYR A 132 -7.44 -3.78 18.46
N GLY A 133 -7.31 -5.08 18.75
CA GLY A 133 -8.44 -6.01 18.81
C GLY A 133 -9.18 -6.10 17.48
N LEU A 134 -8.43 -6.37 16.41
CA LEU A 134 -8.87 -6.52 15.02
C LEU A 134 -8.33 -7.83 14.46
N THR A 135 -8.84 -8.26 13.30
CA THR A 135 -8.23 -9.36 12.53
C THR A 135 -7.40 -8.79 11.37
N PHE A 136 -6.14 -9.21 11.25
CA PHE A 136 -5.34 -8.92 10.06
C PHE A 136 -5.51 -10.04 9.02
N ILE A 137 -6.08 -9.69 7.86
CA ILE A 137 -6.28 -10.66 6.77
C ILE A 137 -5.05 -10.65 5.87
N TYR A 138 -4.21 -11.66 6.03
CA TYR A 138 -3.10 -11.91 5.12
C TYR A 138 -3.56 -12.73 3.91
N ARG A 139 -3.19 -12.27 2.71
CA ARG A 139 -3.34 -12.99 1.44
C ARG A 139 -2.15 -12.67 0.56
N ASP A 140 -1.57 -13.69 -0.05
CA ASP A 140 -0.50 -13.49 -1.03
C ASP A 140 -1.09 -13.19 -2.40
N PHE A 141 -1.09 -11.91 -2.78
CA PHE A 141 -1.66 -11.46 -4.04
C PHE A 141 -0.63 -11.43 -5.19
N ARG A 142 0.60 -11.90 -4.98
CA ARG A 142 1.69 -11.80 -5.99
C ARG A 142 1.35 -12.51 -7.30
N GLN A 143 0.57 -13.59 -7.25
CA GLN A 143 0.14 -14.32 -8.45
C GLN A 143 -0.66 -13.43 -9.42
N GLY A 144 -1.38 -12.43 -8.92
CA GLY A 144 -2.13 -11.48 -9.73
C GLY A 144 -1.31 -10.31 -10.28
N TRP A 145 -0.01 -10.22 -9.96
CA TRP A 145 0.83 -9.09 -10.35
C TRP A 145 0.87 -8.86 -11.88
N PRO A 146 1.11 -9.88 -12.73
CA PRO A 146 1.12 -9.68 -14.17
C PRO A 146 -0.24 -9.23 -14.72
N ALA A 147 -1.33 -9.81 -14.21
CA ALA A 147 -2.68 -9.51 -14.68
C ALA A 147 -3.10 -8.08 -14.32
N GLY A 148 -2.89 -7.64 -13.07
CA GLY A 148 -3.25 -6.28 -12.66
C GLY A 148 -2.41 -5.20 -13.34
N GLN A 149 -1.12 -5.44 -13.63
CA GLN A 149 -0.33 -4.51 -14.45
C GLN A 149 -0.88 -4.37 -15.87
N ARG A 150 -1.25 -5.48 -16.54
CA ARG A 150 -1.85 -5.42 -17.87
C ARG A 150 -3.17 -4.65 -17.86
N GLN A 151 -4.00 -4.90 -16.85
CA GLN A 151 -5.28 -4.21 -16.74
C GLN A 151 -5.10 -2.70 -16.53
N ALA A 152 -4.23 -2.29 -15.59
CA ALA A 152 -3.96 -0.88 -15.35
C ALA A 152 -3.51 -0.15 -16.63
N ARG A 153 -2.68 -0.80 -17.48
CA ARG A 153 -2.31 -0.26 -18.80
C ARG A 153 -3.51 -0.12 -19.73
N LYS A 154 -4.35 -1.16 -19.85
CA LYS A 154 -5.55 -1.13 -20.69
C LYS A 154 -6.51 0.00 -20.30
N MET A 155 -6.58 0.30 -19.01
CA MET A 155 -7.43 1.36 -18.47
C MET A 155 -6.79 2.76 -18.49
N GLY A 156 -5.54 2.90 -18.92
CA GLY A 156 -4.83 4.18 -18.86
C GLY A 156 -4.53 4.67 -17.43
N ILE A 157 -4.61 3.80 -16.42
CA ILE A 157 -4.31 4.16 -15.04
C ILE A 157 -2.80 4.33 -14.87
N TYR A 158 -2.41 5.42 -14.19
CA TYR A 158 -1.00 5.71 -13.92
C TYR A 158 -0.31 4.56 -13.18
N LEU A 159 0.79 4.06 -13.77
CA LEU A 159 1.66 3.03 -13.21
C LEU A 159 2.95 3.64 -12.68
N GLN A 160 3.18 3.47 -11.38
CA GLN A 160 4.40 3.89 -10.73
C GLN A 160 5.57 2.96 -11.08
N SER A 161 6.77 3.53 -11.15
CA SER A 161 8.01 2.81 -11.45
C SER A 161 8.86 2.47 -10.21
N TYR A 162 8.35 2.77 -9.00
CA TYR A 162 9.08 2.64 -7.73
C TYR A 162 8.13 2.67 -6.53
N CYS A 163 8.62 2.38 -5.32
CA CYS A 163 7.77 2.28 -4.14
C CYS A 163 7.19 3.66 -3.71
N GLY A 164 7.82 4.75 -4.11
CA GLY A 164 7.43 6.13 -3.80
C GLY A 164 8.40 6.84 -2.85
N CYS A 165 9.23 6.12 -2.09
CA CYS A 165 10.09 6.77 -1.10
C CYS A 165 11.30 7.46 -1.73
N ILE A 166 11.81 8.51 -1.08
CA ILE A 166 13.01 9.25 -1.54
C ILE A 166 14.21 8.33 -1.75
N PHE A 167 14.37 7.31 -0.90
CA PHE A 167 15.46 6.34 -1.03
C PHE A 167 15.29 5.44 -2.25
N SER A 168 14.08 4.96 -2.52
CA SER A 168 13.77 4.16 -3.72
C SER A 168 13.85 4.99 -5.00
N GLU A 169 13.63 6.30 -4.91
CA GLU A 169 13.89 7.22 -6.00
C GLU A 169 15.39 7.40 -6.25
N GLN A 170 16.17 7.62 -5.20
CA GLN A 170 17.64 7.68 -5.27
C GLN A 170 18.21 6.39 -5.88
N GLU A 171 17.83 5.22 -5.39
CA GLU A 171 18.28 3.91 -5.88
C GLU A 171 18.03 3.69 -7.37
N ARG A 172 17.02 4.35 -7.95
CA ARG A 172 16.72 4.24 -9.38
C ARG A 172 17.65 5.04 -10.25
N TYR A 173 18.08 6.21 -9.79
CA TYR A 173 18.87 7.16 -10.58
C TYR A 173 20.35 7.15 -10.23
N ASP A 174 20.71 6.83 -8.99
CA ASP A 174 22.09 6.71 -8.55
C ASP A 174 22.69 5.37 -8.97
N LYS A 175 23.48 5.41 -10.04
CA LYS A 175 24.15 4.22 -10.61
C LYS A 175 25.09 3.54 -9.60
N LYS A 176 25.63 4.26 -8.60
CA LYS A 176 26.52 3.67 -7.58
C LYS A 176 25.75 2.76 -6.62
N LEU A 177 24.45 3.00 -6.45
CA LEU A 177 23.56 2.22 -5.59
C LEU A 177 22.84 1.09 -6.33
N LYS A 178 22.99 0.98 -7.66
CA LYS A 178 22.58 -0.20 -8.41
C LYS A 178 23.51 -1.38 -8.07
N LYS A 179 23.40 -1.92 -6.87
CA LYS A 179 23.91 -3.27 -6.58
C LYS A 179 23.15 -4.25 -7.47
N GLY A 180 23.92 -5.15 -8.12
CA GLY A 180 23.50 -6.06 -9.18
C GLY A 180 22.04 -6.49 -9.07
N GLY A 181 21.26 -6.15 -10.10
CA GLY A 181 19.95 -6.73 -10.28
C GLY A 181 20.09 -8.25 -10.30
N GLN A 182 19.43 -8.92 -9.36
CA GLN A 182 19.05 -10.30 -9.56
C GLN A 182 18.12 -10.31 -10.78
N ALA A 183 18.68 -10.76 -11.90
CA ALA A 183 17.93 -11.29 -13.03
C ALA A 183 17.23 -12.59 -12.60
#